data_AF-A0A9D9WXN9-F1
#
_entry.id   AF-A0A9D9WXN9-F1
#
_cell.length_a   1.000
_cell.length_b   1.000
_cell.length_c   1.000
_cell.angle_alpha   90.00
_cell.angle_beta   90.00
_cell.angle_gamma   90.00
#
_symmetry.space_group_name_H-M   'P 1'
#
loop_
_entity.id
_entity.type
_entity.pdbx_description
1 polymer ?
#
loop_
_entity_poly.entity_id
_entity_poly.type
_entity_poly.pdbx_seq_one_letter_code
_entity_poly.pdbx_strand_id
1 'polypeptide(L)'
;MKFANMQATSYNDTVVRQFAIMTVVWGVVGMLVGVIIAAQLAWPELNLGIPWLSYGRLRPLHTNAVIFAFGGCGLFASAYYVVQRTCNVRL
;
A
#
# COMPACT_ATOMS: atom_id res chain seq x y z
N MET A 1 35.95 -12.97 20.06
CA MET A 1 34.68 -13.14 19.34
C MET A 1 34.46 -11.87 18.51
N LYS A 2 34.61 -11.93 17.18
CA LYS A 2 34.34 -10.77 16.31
C LYS A 2 32.82 -10.75 16.06
N PHE A 3 32.11 -9.81 16.67
CA PHE A 3 30.70 -9.59 16.34
C PHE A 3 30.63 -9.09 14.89
N ALA A 4 29.81 -9.72 14.06
CA ALA A 4 29.68 -9.45 12.63
C ALA A 4 29.09 -8.07 12.27
N ASN A 5 29.01 -7.15 13.23
CA ASN A 5 28.27 -5.89 13.12
C ASN A 5 29.18 -4.67 12.86
N MET A 6 30.34 -4.87 12.24
CA MET A 6 31.27 -3.77 11.94
C MET A 6 30.99 -3.08 10.59
N GLN A 7 29.94 -3.48 9.86
CA GLN A 7 29.70 -3.06 8.46
C GLN A 7 28.30 -2.48 8.16
N ALA A 8 27.39 -2.39 9.14
CA ALA A 8 26.09 -1.76 8.95
C ALA A 8 26.06 -0.36 9.59
N THR A 9 26.85 0.58 9.08
CA THR A 9 26.90 1.95 9.61
C THR A 9 25.60 2.73 9.41
N SER A 10 24.69 2.24 8.54
CA SER A 10 23.40 2.87 8.25
C SER A 10 22.26 1.86 8.14
N TYR A 11 21.05 2.32 8.44
CA TYR A 11 19.80 1.57 8.24
C TYR A 11 19.53 1.27 6.77
N ASN A 12 18.74 0.23 6.50
CA ASN A 12 18.31 -0.15 5.16
C ASN A 12 17.02 0.59 4.79
N ASP A 13 17.18 1.88 4.45
CA ASP A 13 16.05 2.77 4.16
C ASP A 13 15.55 2.67 2.70
N THR A 14 16.24 1.94 1.81
CA THR A 14 15.83 1.80 0.41
C THR A 14 14.46 1.12 0.30
N VAL A 15 14.29 -0.01 0.98
CA VAL A 15 13.03 -0.77 0.97
C VAL A 15 11.91 0.01 1.67
N VAL A 16 12.24 0.68 2.78
CA VAL A 16 11.29 1.58 3.47
C VAL A 16 10.79 2.66 2.52
N ARG A 17 11.69 3.32 1.78
CA ARG A 17 11.33 4.37 0.83
C ARG A 17 10.46 3.85 -0.31
N GLN A 18 10.78 2.67 -0.85
CA GLN A 18 9.97 2.03 -1.88
C GLN A 18 8.55 1.75 -1.40
N PHE A 19 8.39 1.12 -0.23
CA PHE A 19 7.07 0.86 0.34
C PHE A 19 6.33 2.15 0.72
N ALA A 20 7.02 3.17 1.22
CA ALA A 20 6.42 4.46 1.53
C ALA A 20 5.85 5.14 0.27
N ILE A 21 6.61 5.16 -0.83
CA ILE A 21 6.13 5.67 -2.13
C ILE A 21 4.95 4.84 -2.63
N MET A 22 5.06 3.50 -2.61
CA MET A 22 3.98 2.62 -3.06
C MET A 22 2.73 2.74 -2.18
N THR A 23 2.87 3.06 -0.90
CA THR A 23 1.74 3.37 -0.01
C THR A 23 0.96 4.56 -0.57
N VAL A 24 1.63 5.65 -0.93
CA VAL A 24 0.96 6.83 -1.50
C VAL A 24 0.30 6.50 -2.84
N VAL A 25 1.01 5.78 -3.73
CA VAL A 25 0.48 5.38 -5.04
C VAL A 25 -0.80 4.55 -4.89
N TRP A 26 -0.76 3.50 -4.07
CA TRP A 26 -1.94 2.65 -3.83
C TRP A 26 -3.04 3.35 -3.04
N GLY A 27 -2.68 4.32 -2.19
CA GLY A 27 -3.65 5.19 -1.52
C GLY A 27 -4.46 5.98 -2.54
N VAL A 28 -3.81 6.61 -3.51
CA VAL A 28 -4.49 7.35 -4.59
C VAL A 28 -5.35 6.40 -5.44
N VAL A 29 -4.79 5.27 -5.90
CA VAL A 29 -5.51 4.31 -6.76
C VAL A 29 -6.71 3.72 -6.02
N GLY A 30 -6.52 3.23 -4.80
CA GLY A 30 -7.58 2.62 -4.00
C GLY A 30 -8.72 3.59 -3.70
N MET A 31 -8.39 4.81 -3.27
CA MET A 31 -9.41 5.84 -2.98
C MET A 31 -10.14 6.31 -4.25
N LEU A 32 -9.43 6.44 -5.39
CA LEU A 32 -10.04 6.82 -6.67
C LEU A 32 -11.05 5.76 -7.15
N VAL A 33 -10.71 4.47 -7.08
CA VAL A 33 -11.68 3.40 -7.38
C VAL A 33 -12.87 3.45 -6.40
N GLY A 34 -12.62 3.82 -5.13
CA GLY A 34 -13.65 4.07 -4.13
C GLY A 34 -14.65 5.15 -4.54
N VAL A 35 -14.15 6.27 -5.06
CA VAL A 35 -14.99 7.36 -5.60
C VAL A 35 -15.78 6.90 -6.82
N ILE A 36 -15.18 6.11 -7.71
CA ILE A 36 -15.88 5.55 -8.89
C ILE A 36 -17.04 4.66 -8.46
N ILE A 37 -16.82 3.70 -7.56
CA ILE A 37 -17.88 2.79 -7.12
C ILE A 37 -18.95 3.51 -6.27
N ALA A 38 -18.58 4.57 -5.55
CA ALA A 38 -19.54 5.44 -4.88
C ALA A 38 -20.42 6.19 -5.90
N ALA A 39 -19.83 6.70 -6.98
CA ALA A 39 -20.57 7.33 -8.07
C ALA A 39 -21.50 6.33 -8.78
N GLN A 40 -21.10 5.07 -8.94
CA GLN A 40 -21.96 4.01 -9.50
C GLN A 40 -23.19 3.69 -8.63
N LEU A 41 -23.11 3.92 -7.32
CA LEU A 41 -24.28 3.80 -6.42
C LEU A 41 -25.24 4.99 -6.58
N ALA A 42 -24.72 6.18 -6.86
CA ALA A 42 -25.53 7.37 -7.10
C ALA A 42 -26.13 7.40 -8.53
N TRP A 43 -25.36 6.97 -9.52
CA TRP A 43 -25.73 6.92 -10.94
C TRP A 43 -25.34 5.56 -11.54
N PRO A 44 -26.26 4.57 -11.52
CA PRO A 44 -26.01 3.23 -12.02
C PRO A 44 -25.59 3.16 -13.50
N GLU A 45 -25.90 4.20 -14.30
CA GLU A 45 -25.53 4.33 -15.70
C GLU A 45 -24.01 4.40 -15.90
N LEU A 46 -23.24 4.78 -14.87
CA LEU A 46 -21.77 4.83 -14.90
C LEU A 46 -21.11 3.45 -14.99
N ASN A 47 -21.86 2.35 -14.93
CA ASN A 47 -21.35 1.02 -15.28
C ASN A 47 -21.10 0.88 -16.80
N LEU A 48 -21.71 1.74 -17.64
CA LEU A 48 -21.55 1.80 -19.11
C LEU A 48 -21.85 0.49 -19.86
N GLY A 49 -22.49 -0.49 -19.22
CA GLY A 49 -22.66 -1.84 -19.76
C GLY A 49 -21.37 -2.66 -19.89
N ILE A 50 -20.24 -2.17 -19.35
CA ILE A 50 -18.93 -2.81 -19.48
C ILE A 50 -18.71 -3.79 -18.32
N PRO A 51 -18.52 -5.11 -18.57
CA PRO A 51 -18.51 -6.12 -17.51
C PRO A 51 -17.46 -5.89 -16.42
N TRP A 52 -16.25 -5.45 -16.75
CA TRP A 52 -15.17 -5.23 -15.78
C TRP A 52 -15.27 -3.90 -15.02
N LEU A 53 -16.12 -2.97 -15.46
CA LEU A 53 -16.42 -1.74 -14.72
C LEU A 53 -17.65 -1.89 -13.83
N SER A 54 -18.29 -3.06 -13.78
CA SER A 54 -19.45 -3.27 -12.91
C SER A 54 -19.10 -3.09 -11.43
N TYR A 55 -20.00 -2.44 -10.67
CA TYR A 55 -19.87 -2.26 -9.23
C TYR A 55 -19.48 -3.55 -8.48
N GLY A 56 -20.09 -4.68 -8.85
CA GLY A 56 -19.81 -5.99 -8.24
C GLY A 56 -18.36 -6.47 -8.39
N ARG A 57 -17.65 -6.05 -9.45
CA ARG A 57 -16.24 -6.37 -9.68
C ARG A 57 -15.29 -5.29 -9.17
N LEU A 58 -15.66 -4.02 -9.31
CA LEU A 58 -14.82 -2.91 -8.83
C LEU A 58 -14.81 -2.80 -7.30
N ARG A 59 -15.87 -3.21 -6.60
CA ARG A 59 -15.91 -3.21 -5.14
C ARG A 59 -14.83 -4.08 -4.50
N PRO A 60 -14.69 -5.39 -4.83
CA PRO A 60 -13.60 -6.19 -4.28
C PRO A 60 -12.22 -5.69 -4.75
N LEU A 61 -12.12 -5.08 -5.94
CA LEU A 61 -10.87 -4.43 -6.37
C LEU A 61 -10.51 -3.25 -5.44
N HIS A 62 -11.46 -2.34 -5.17
CA HIS A 62 -11.29 -1.22 -4.25
C HIS A 62 -10.88 -1.70 -2.85
N THR A 63 -11.61 -2.67 -2.29
CA THR A 63 -11.31 -3.18 -0.94
C THR A 63 -9.93 -3.80 -0.86
N ASN A 64 -9.52 -4.62 -1.84
CA ASN A 64 -8.16 -5.20 -1.84
C ASN A 64 -7.08 -4.13 -2.05
N ALA A 65 -7.31 -3.15 -2.94
CA ALA A 65 -6.37 -2.06 -3.17
C ALA A 65 -6.19 -1.18 -1.92
N VAL A 66 -7.26 -0.86 -1.19
CA VAL A 66 -7.16 -0.05 0.03
C VAL A 66 -6.59 -0.85 1.20
N ILE A 67 -7.00 -2.10 1.41
CA ILE A 67 -6.54 -2.89 2.56
C ILE A 67 -5.14 -3.44 2.34
N PHE A 68 -4.93 -4.21 1.28
CA PHE A 68 -3.67 -4.96 1.11
C PHE A 68 -2.62 -4.18 0.35
N ALA A 69 -3.00 -3.37 -0.65
CA ALA A 69 -2.00 -2.59 -1.37
C ALA A 69 -1.62 -1.32 -0.59
N PHE A 70 -2.58 -0.45 -0.27
CA PHE A 70 -2.33 0.75 0.54
C PHE A 70 -1.95 0.39 1.98
N GLY A 71 -2.85 -0.25 2.73
CA GLY A 71 -2.62 -0.61 4.12
C GLY A 71 -1.42 -1.54 4.30
N GLY A 72 -1.28 -2.55 3.44
CA GLY A 72 -0.13 -3.46 3.47
C GLY A 72 1.19 -2.75 3.19
N CYS A 73 1.30 -1.90 2.16
CA CYS A 73 2.52 -1.12 1.93
C CYS A 73 2.84 -0.20 3.12
N GLY A 74 1.82 0.43 3.73
CA GLY A 74 2.00 1.27 4.91
C GLY A 74 2.53 0.49 6.11
N LEU A 75 2.03 -0.73 6.32
CA LEU A 75 2.53 -1.64 7.35
C LEU A 75 3.96 -2.09 7.06
N PHE A 76 4.31 -2.44 5.82
CA PHE A 76 5.68 -2.81 5.47
C PHE A 76 6.67 -1.64 5.68
N ALA A 77 6.32 -0.44 5.21
CA ALA A 77 7.16 0.75 5.40
C ALA A 77 7.36 1.06 6.88
N SER A 78 6.28 1.08 7.67
CA SER A 78 6.35 1.39 9.10
C SER A 78 7.08 0.31 9.89
N ALA A 79 6.78 -0.97 9.68
CA ALA A 79 7.43 -2.08 10.37
C ALA A 79 8.95 -2.09 10.11
N TYR A 80 9.37 -2.00 8.84
CA TYR A 80 10.79 -2.00 8.48
C TYR A 80 11.54 -0.77 9.01
N TYR A 81 10.89 0.39 9.02
CA TYR A 81 11.48 1.60 9.57
C TYR A 81 11.64 1.52 11.10
N VAL A 82 10.58 1.10 11.79
CA VAL A 82 10.50 1.07 13.26
C VAL A 82 11.42 0.00 13.82
N VAL A 83 11.35 -1.25 13.36
CA VAL A 83 12.10 -2.37 13.95
C VAL A 83 13.62 -2.15 13.89
N GLN A 84 14.11 -1.57 12.79
CA GLN A 84 15.54 -1.27 12.65
C GLN A 84 16.02 -0.27 13.71
N ARG A 85 15.19 0.74 14.03
CA ARG A 85 15.52 1.84 14.95
C ARG A 85 15.25 1.51 16.41
N THR A 86 14.23 0.72 16.70
CA THR A 86 13.94 0.29 18.07
C THR A 86 14.92 -0.76 18.55
N CYS A 87 15.38 -1.65 17.67
CA CYS A 87 16.41 -2.63 17.99
C CYS A 87 17.84 -2.12 17.77
N ASN A 88 18.02 -0.97 17.09
CA ASN A 88 19.33 -0.47 16.64
C ASN A 88 20.12 -1.51 15.82
N VAL A 89 19.43 -2.25 14.95
CA VAL A 89 20.02 -3.29 14.09
C VAL A 89 19.47 -3.13 12.68
N ARG A 90 20.36 -3.18 11.69
CA ARG A 90 20.01 -3.13 10.26
C ARG A 90 19.32 -4.42 9.81
N LEU A 91 18.27 -4.30 8.99
CA LEU A 91 17.68 -5.41 8.22
C LEU A 91 18.37 -5.62 6.87
#